data_AF-A0A950FIT5-F1
#
_entry.id   AF-A0A950FIT5-F1
#
_cell.length_a   1.000
_cell.length_b   1.000
_cell.length_c   1.000
_cell.angle_alpha   90.00
_cell.angle_beta   90.00
_cell.angle_gamma   90.00
#
_symmetry.space_group_name_H-M   'P 1'
#
loop_
_entity.id
_entity.type
_entity.pdbx_description
1 polymer ?
#
loop_
_entity_poly.entity_id
_entity_poly.type
_entity_poly.pdbx_seq_one_letter_code
_entity_poly.pdbx_strand_id
1 'polypeptide(L)'
;MEEIEQVRKFVEAGGSLFVLGEHNYPLGRNNLNELMKPYGIQFNRDTVMRPRAKDDPILVRHFPIIPAPSHPVSENVFEITYHRGCSLTLSATATDAIVAATPDNKVLCATKTYGKGRVAVIGDSDIFSLPYIGYSDNTRLFINLICWLLDEKIIPPVKRDVVMLQKGSSVQEFPKRSDLRFIPGNHLVTLNPDKAIVGLLASIRHDPFKEREAFLEECEFKFHQLPEQLRRAVIKFRRRSNEFGALLLQGLPLDPELPATPTDQRPPDKKTFWSESWLAMIGQALGDLIGYSIHHGGALFQNACPIKQQDYAQSTHSSKVFLRWHTEMVFHPARPDFLCLLCLRGDRDDEAETTVASIRSILAEIPVSMRQVLSQPRFRACVDLSPGGDNRREARPLVPILSGQAYDPFFTFDPELIEPVDREAELAFRRLRDTVNYVYNYVKLRPGELLIVDNRRAVHGRSVFKAYYDGKDRWLQRAYVVCDLAATNEERNGSERINDTPWRHYRNRSLRHIARSSFRKVMERLSPGFAERIALHVKD
;
A
#
# COMPACT_ATOMS: atom_id res chain seq x y z
N MET A 1 40.92 10.85 -16.36
CA MET A 1 41.72 10.14 -17.39
C MET A 1 42.43 8.92 -16.81
N GLU A 2 43.15 9.04 -15.69
CA GLU A 2 43.85 7.90 -15.07
C GLU A 2 42.91 6.76 -14.63
N GLU A 3 41.77 7.07 -14.00
CA GLU A 3 40.76 6.07 -13.59
C GLU A 3 40.15 5.31 -14.79
N ILE A 4 39.82 6.03 -15.87
CA ILE A 4 39.27 5.41 -17.10
C ILE A 4 40.28 4.42 -17.69
N GLU A 5 41.57 4.79 -17.69
CA GLU A 5 42.63 3.92 -18.17
C GLU A 5 42.84 2.68 -17.28
N GLN A 6 42.67 2.82 -15.96
CA GLN A 6 42.69 1.67 -15.05
C GLN A 6 41.52 0.70 -15.32
N VAL A 7 40.30 1.22 -15.53
CA VAL A 7 39.14 0.40 -15.90
C VAL A 7 39.38 -0.29 -17.24
N ARG A 8 39.94 0.42 -18.23
CA ARG A 8 40.28 -0.15 -19.54
C ARG A 8 41.25 -1.33 -19.41
N LYS A 9 42.34 -1.15 -18.64
CA LYS A 9 43.33 -2.21 -18.38
C LYS A 9 42.73 -3.40 -17.62
N PHE A 10 41.85 -3.14 -16.66
CA PHE A 10 41.14 -4.19 -15.92
C PHE A 10 40.29 -5.05 -16.85
N VAL A 11 39.48 -4.43 -17.72
CA VAL A 11 38.66 -5.14 -18.71
C VAL A 11 39.54 -5.89 -19.70
N GLU A 12 40.57 -5.25 -20.25
CA GLU A 12 41.50 -5.89 -21.20
C GLU A 12 42.15 -7.16 -20.62
N ALA A 13 42.46 -7.17 -19.32
CA ALA A 13 43.07 -8.29 -18.61
C ALA A 13 42.10 -9.46 -18.29
N GLY A 14 40.79 -9.30 -18.53
CA GLY A 14 39.77 -10.31 -18.24
C GLY A 14 38.67 -9.86 -17.29
N GLY A 15 38.72 -8.63 -16.79
CA GLY A 15 37.66 -8.05 -15.98
C GLY A 15 36.39 -7.77 -16.76
N SER A 16 35.29 -7.59 -16.04
CA SER A 16 33.97 -7.33 -16.62
C SER A 16 33.41 -5.99 -16.21
N LEU A 17 32.78 -5.31 -17.16
CA LEU A 17 32.24 -3.97 -16.99
C LEU A 17 30.76 -3.95 -17.35
N PHE A 18 29.92 -3.51 -16.42
CA PHE A 18 28.50 -3.29 -16.64
C PHE A 18 28.17 -1.81 -16.50
N VAL A 19 27.60 -1.21 -17.53
CA VAL A 19 27.33 0.24 -17.58
C VAL A 19 25.86 0.52 -17.87
N LEU A 20 25.23 1.30 -17.00
CA LEU A 20 23.86 1.76 -17.15
C LEU A 20 23.86 3.26 -17.53
N GLY A 21 23.16 3.61 -18.60
CA GLY A 21 22.97 4.98 -19.09
C GLY A 21 21.64 5.57 -18.67
N GLU A 22 21.44 6.86 -18.99
CA GLU A 22 20.20 7.58 -18.69
C GLU A 22 19.90 8.64 -19.76
N HIS A 23 18.62 8.89 -20.06
CA HIS A 23 18.18 9.84 -21.09
C HIS A 23 18.53 11.32 -20.80
N ASN A 24 18.85 11.64 -19.54
CA ASN A 24 19.26 12.98 -19.08
C ASN A 24 20.77 13.10 -18.86
N TYR A 25 21.56 12.20 -19.46
CA TYR A 25 23.01 12.12 -19.33
C TYR A 25 23.77 13.48 -19.39
N PRO A 26 23.41 14.51 -20.18
CA PRO A 26 24.16 15.77 -20.18
C PRO A 26 23.82 16.76 -19.05
N LEU A 27 22.81 16.50 -18.20
CA LEU A 27 22.42 17.43 -17.12
C LEU A 27 23.35 17.35 -15.88
N GLY A 28 24.28 16.38 -15.85
CA GLY A 28 25.34 16.28 -14.84
C GLY A 28 26.73 16.23 -15.47
N ARG A 29 27.78 16.54 -14.69
CA ARG A 29 29.17 16.26 -15.09
C ARG A 29 29.39 14.75 -15.03
N ASN A 30 29.44 14.06 -16.15
CA ASN A 30 29.76 12.64 -16.22
C ASN A 30 30.69 12.32 -17.40
N ASN A 31 31.29 11.13 -17.34
CA ASN A 31 32.35 10.68 -18.22
C ASN A 31 32.05 9.30 -18.84
N LEU A 32 30.80 8.83 -18.87
CA LEU A 32 30.44 7.53 -19.45
C LEU A 32 30.85 7.45 -20.92
N ASN A 33 30.61 8.48 -21.75
CA ASN A 33 31.07 8.44 -23.15
C ASN A 33 32.61 8.45 -23.29
N GLU A 34 33.33 9.05 -22.34
CA GLU A 34 34.80 8.96 -22.31
C GLU A 34 35.26 7.54 -21.91
N LEU A 35 34.60 6.96 -20.89
CA LEU A 35 34.82 5.59 -20.43
C LEU A 35 34.50 4.56 -21.51
N MET A 36 33.46 4.81 -22.32
CA MET A 36 32.96 3.87 -23.32
C MET A 36 33.65 3.98 -24.68
N LYS A 37 34.39 5.07 -24.91
CA LYS A 37 35.13 5.32 -26.16
C LYS A 37 36.05 4.16 -26.57
N PRO A 38 36.86 3.52 -25.70
CA PRO A 38 37.72 2.40 -26.07
C PRO A 38 36.94 1.16 -26.56
N TYR A 39 35.69 1.03 -26.14
CA TYR A 39 34.82 -0.10 -26.51
C TYR A 39 33.98 0.22 -27.76
N GLY A 40 34.07 1.43 -28.31
CA GLY A 40 33.32 1.82 -29.50
C GLY A 40 31.81 1.96 -29.25
N ILE A 41 31.43 2.29 -28.02
CA ILE A 41 30.03 2.45 -27.60
C ILE A 41 29.81 3.90 -27.18
N GLN A 42 28.71 4.49 -27.63
CA GLN A 42 28.33 5.85 -27.29
C GLN A 42 26.88 5.90 -26.83
N PHE A 43 26.62 6.53 -25.68
CA PHE A 43 25.29 6.92 -25.25
C PHE A 43 24.84 8.16 -26.03
N ASN A 44 23.70 8.04 -26.71
CA ASN A 44 23.13 9.13 -27.50
C ASN A 44 22.42 10.14 -26.60
N ARG A 45 22.37 11.40 -27.06
CA ARG A 45 21.62 12.46 -26.39
C ARG A 45 20.17 12.47 -26.85
N ASP A 46 19.47 11.38 -26.60
CA ASP A 46 18.05 11.23 -26.90
C ASP A 46 17.30 10.63 -25.71
N THR A 47 15.97 10.59 -25.84
CA THR A 47 15.12 9.86 -24.91
C THR A 47 14.31 8.87 -25.73
N VAL A 48 14.55 7.59 -25.51
CA VAL A 48 13.75 6.52 -26.09
C VAL A 48 12.61 6.22 -25.13
N MET A 49 11.39 6.52 -25.57
CA MET A 49 10.17 6.28 -24.82
C MET A 49 8.99 6.11 -25.76
N ARG A 50 7.94 5.44 -25.30
CA ARG A 50 6.67 5.36 -26.03
C ARG A 50 6.03 6.75 -26.15
N PRO A 51 5.47 7.11 -27.32
CA PRO A 51 4.59 8.28 -27.44
C PRO A 51 3.41 8.17 -26.47
N ARG A 52 3.20 9.20 -25.64
CA ARG A 52 2.15 9.21 -24.62
C ARG A 52 0.77 9.20 -25.26
N ALA A 53 -0.05 8.18 -24.98
CA ALA A 53 -1.48 8.26 -25.28
C ALA A 53 -2.14 9.33 -24.39
N LYS A 54 -3.16 10.03 -24.88
CA LYS A 54 -3.82 11.14 -24.16
C LYS A 54 -4.27 10.77 -22.73
N ASP A 55 -4.54 9.50 -22.48
CA ASP A 55 -5.07 8.97 -21.23
C ASP A 55 -4.05 8.20 -20.38
N ASP A 56 -2.77 8.12 -20.81
CA ASP A 56 -1.75 7.45 -20.00
C ASP A 56 -1.42 8.28 -18.75
N PRO A 57 -1.46 7.67 -17.55
CA PRO A 57 -0.93 8.30 -16.34
C PRO A 57 0.55 8.64 -16.54
N ILE A 58 1.02 9.71 -15.89
CA ILE A 58 2.38 10.29 -16.06
C ILE A 58 3.50 9.24 -15.88
N LEU A 59 3.21 8.11 -15.20
CA LEU A 59 4.15 7.06 -14.79
C LEU A 59 4.28 5.87 -15.76
N VAL A 60 3.49 5.74 -16.83
CA VAL A 60 3.53 4.56 -17.72
C VAL A 60 4.13 4.95 -19.08
N ARG A 61 5.45 5.13 -19.13
CA ARG A 61 6.19 5.36 -20.40
C ARG A 61 7.05 4.18 -20.86
N HIS A 62 6.89 3.03 -20.22
CA HIS A 62 7.63 1.84 -20.58
C HIS A 62 7.02 1.13 -21.80
N PHE A 63 7.82 0.37 -22.55
CA PHE A 63 7.37 -0.35 -23.73
C PHE A 63 8.06 -1.71 -23.89
N PRO A 64 7.32 -2.74 -24.37
CA PRO A 64 7.88 -4.06 -24.62
C PRO A 64 8.81 -4.05 -25.83
N ILE A 65 9.86 -4.83 -25.76
CA ILE A 65 10.86 -5.01 -26.81
C ILE A 65 11.20 -6.49 -26.89
N ILE A 66 11.25 -7.01 -28.11
CA ILE A 66 11.72 -8.38 -28.35
C ILE A 66 13.25 -8.32 -28.48
N PRO A 67 14.01 -8.96 -27.59
CA PRO A 67 15.47 -9.03 -27.69
C PRO A 67 15.91 -9.75 -28.96
N ALA A 68 17.11 -9.43 -29.44
CA ALA A 68 17.69 -10.13 -30.58
C ALA A 68 18.10 -11.56 -30.13
N PRO A 69 17.63 -12.63 -30.79
CA PRO A 69 17.69 -13.99 -30.23
C PRO A 69 19.06 -14.69 -30.33
N SER A 70 20.09 -14.03 -30.87
CA SER A 70 21.34 -14.68 -31.28
C SER A 70 22.49 -14.62 -30.26
N HIS A 71 22.24 -14.21 -29.01
CA HIS A 71 23.28 -14.10 -27.97
C HIS A 71 22.87 -14.85 -26.69
N PRO A 72 23.82 -15.40 -25.88
CA PRO A 72 23.47 -16.04 -24.61
C PRO A 72 22.68 -15.12 -23.67
N VAL A 73 22.91 -13.80 -23.76
CA VAL A 73 22.17 -12.80 -22.97
C VAL A 73 20.67 -12.78 -23.29
N SER A 74 20.27 -13.08 -24.52
CA SER A 74 18.87 -13.12 -24.94
C SER A 74 18.19 -14.48 -24.73
N GLU A 75 18.90 -15.47 -24.18
CA GLU A 75 18.36 -16.83 -24.04
C GLU A 75 17.15 -16.87 -23.09
N ASN A 76 15.99 -17.32 -23.63
CA ASN A 76 14.70 -17.32 -22.94
C ASN A 76 14.24 -15.93 -22.47
N VAL A 77 14.64 -14.86 -23.17
CA VAL A 77 14.11 -13.51 -22.99
C VAL A 77 13.20 -13.23 -24.19
N PHE A 78 11.89 -13.36 -24.00
CA PHE A 78 10.90 -13.20 -25.07
C PHE A 78 10.49 -11.75 -25.23
N GLU A 79 10.44 -11.02 -24.12
CA GLU A 79 10.07 -9.61 -24.09
C GLU A 79 10.76 -8.91 -22.91
N ILE A 80 11.28 -7.70 -23.12
CA ILE A 80 11.76 -6.83 -22.04
C ILE A 80 10.93 -5.55 -22.03
N THR A 81 10.72 -4.98 -20.85
CA THR A 81 10.03 -3.70 -20.71
C THR A 81 11.06 -2.60 -20.45
N TYR A 82 11.27 -1.73 -21.43
CA TYR A 82 12.20 -0.60 -21.34
C TYR A 82 11.46 0.64 -20.84
N HIS A 83 11.98 1.37 -19.85
CA HIS A 83 11.25 2.49 -19.23
C HIS A 83 11.51 3.81 -19.95
N ARG A 84 12.69 4.40 -19.71
CA ARG A 84 13.04 5.74 -20.19
C ARG A 84 14.56 5.92 -20.19
N GLY A 85 15.22 5.32 -21.17
CA GLY A 85 16.65 5.48 -21.37
C GLY A 85 17.02 6.30 -22.62
N CYS A 86 18.30 6.31 -22.95
CA CYS A 86 18.79 6.75 -24.26
C CYS A 86 19.02 5.57 -25.20
N SER A 87 19.25 5.85 -26.47
CA SER A 87 19.79 4.87 -27.41
C SER A 87 21.32 4.81 -27.37
N LEU A 88 21.88 3.75 -27.94
CA LEU A 88 23.31 3.51 -28.07
C LEU A 88 23.73 3.58 -29.54
N THR A 89 24.92 4.12 -29.79
CA THR A 89 25.61 4.02 -31.08
C THR A 89 26.81 3.11 -30.93
N LEU A 90 26.96 2.15 -31.84
CA LEU A 90 28.05 1.17 -31.86
C LEU A 90 28.93 1.40 -33.10
N SER A 91 30.25 1.45 -32.93
CA SER A 91 31.19 1.39 -34.06
C SER A 91 31.30 -0.07 -34.51
N ALA A 92 30.62 -0.43 -35.60
CA ALA A 92 30.41 -1.81 -36.04
C ALA A 92 31.70 -2.66 -36.10
N THR A 93 31.73 -3.74 -35.30
CA THR A 93 32.74 -4.80 -35.33
C THR A 93 32.08 -6.19 -35.16
N ALA A 94 32.76 -7.26 -35.58
CA ALA A 94 32.22 -8.64 -35.54
C ALA A 94 31.97 -9.19 -34.11
N THR A 95 32.43 -8.50 -33.07
CA THR A 95 32.31 -8.90 -31.65
C THR A 95 31.17 -8.19 -30.92
N ASP A 96 30.42 -7.33 -31.61
CA ASP A 96 29.31 -6.58 -31.01
C ASP A 96 28.01 -7.38 -31.11
N ALA A 97 27.36 -7.63 -29.97
CA ALA A 97 26.02 -8.21 -29.93
C ALA A 97 25.02 -7.16 -29.47
N ILE A 98 24.14 -6.74 -30.38
CA ILE A 98 22.92 -6.00 -30.06
C ILE A 98 21.99 -6.96 -29.35
N VAL A 99 21.65 -6.67 -28.10
CA VAL A 99 20.77 -7.50 -27.27
C VAL A 99 19.33 -7.04 -27.38
N ALA A 100 19.09 -5.72 -27.43
CA ALA A 100 17.75 -5.17 -27.61
C ALA A 100 17.80 -3.89 -28.45
N ALA A 101 16.85 -3.78 -29.39
CA ALA A 101 16.66 -2.61 -30.22
C ALA A 101 15.17 -2.34 -30.45
N THR A 102 14.81 -1.08 -30.65
CA THR A 102 13.45 -0.68 -31.02
C THR A 102 13.10 -1.10 -32.46
N PRO A 103 11.81 -1.11 -32.86
CA PRO A 103 11.41 -1.38 -34.25
C PRO A 103 12.01 -0.43 -35.29
N ASP A 104 12.35 0.80 -34.90
CA ASP A 104 13.08 1.79 -35.72
C ASP A 104 14.61 1.64 -35.60
N ASN A 105 15.09 0.47 -35.15
CA ASN A 105 16.50 0.08 -35.06
C ASN A 105 17.38 0.91 -34.10
N LYS A 106 16.80 1.55 -33.09
CA LYS A 106 17.59 2.17 -32.03
C LYS A 106 18.08 1.10 -31.08
N VAL A 107 19.40 0.96 -30.95
CA VAL A 107 20.03 0.02 -30.00
C VAL A 107 19.83 0.54 -28.58
N LEU A 108 19.44 -0.33 -27.66
CA LEU A 108 19.18 0.01 -26.26
C LEU A 108 20.04 -0.78 -25.29
N CYS A 109 20.35 -2.02 -25.65
CA CYS A 109 21.22 -2.91 -24.90
C CYS A 109 22.22 -3.56 -25.85
N ALA A 110 23.50 -3.51 -25.51
CA ALA A 110 24.58 -4.05 -26.30
C ALA A 110 25.62 -4.73 -25.41
N THR A 111 26.30 -5.73 -25.96
CA THR A 111 27.40 -6.44 -25.32
C THR A 111 28.59 -6.52 -26.26
N LYS A 112 29.80 -6.55 -25.69
CA LYS A 112 31.06 -6.57 -26.43
C LYS A 112 32.15 -7.30 -25.65
N THR A 113 33.00 -8.05 -26.33
CA THR A 113 34.27 -8.55 -25.79
C THR A 113 35.41 -7.57 -26.07
N TYR A 114 36.28 -7.33 -25.10
CA TYR A 114 37.44 -6.44 -25.25
C TYR A 114 38.67 -7.03 -24.55
N GLY A 115 39.72 -7.33 -25.32
CA GLY A 115 40.84 -8.13 -24.83
C GLY A 115 40.33 -9.51 -24.35
N LYS A 116 40.57 -9.83 -23.08
CA LYS A 116 40.03 -11.04 -22.43
C LYS A 116 38.72 -10.80 -21.67
N GLY A 117 38.28 -9.55 -21.55
CA GLY A 117 37.12 -9.16 -20.74
C GLY A 117 35.83 -8.98 -21.51
N ARG A 118 34.78 -8.62 -20.77
CA ARG A 118 33.40 -8.48 -21.26
C ARG A 118 32.79 -7.16 -20.82
N VAL A 119 32.05 -6.53 -21.72
CA VAL A 119 31.38 -5.25 -21.49
C VAL A 119 29.91 -5.39 -21.86
N ALA A 120 29.03 -5.01 -20.94
CA ALA A 120 27.60 -4.92 -21.18
C ALA A 120 27.10 -3.50 -20.91
N VAL A 121 26.22 -3.01 -21.77
CA VAL A 121 25.76 -1.63 -21.74
C VAL A 121 24.27 -1.59 -22.00
N ILE A 122 23.54 -0.82 -21.20
CA ILE A 122 22.13 -0.53 -21.44
C ILE A 122 21.86 0.95 -21.23
N GLY A 123 21.01 1.53 -22.07
CA GLY A 123 20.73 2.97 -22.04
C GLY A 123 19.76 3.43 -20.94
N ASP A 124 19.29 2.52 -20.08
CA ASP A 124 18.28 2.77 -19.04
C ASP A 124 18.78 2.28 -17.68
N SER A 125 18.94 3.21 -16.73
CA SER A 125 19.38 2.93 -15.36
C SER A 125 18.28 2.38 -14.46
N ASP A 126 17.02 2.52 -14.85
CA ASP A 126 15.87 2.09 -14.06
C ASP A 126 15.37 0.71 -14.45
N ILE A 127 15.72 0.16 -15.62
CA ILE A 127 15.21 -1.14 -16.10
C ILE A 127 15.41 -2.30 -15.09
N PHE A 128 16.44 -2.22 -14.23
CA PHE A 128 16.73 -3.20 -13.18
C PHE A 128 16.40 -2.71 -11.75
N SER A 129 15.64 -1.62 -11.61
CA SER A 129 15.11 -1.12 -10.33
C SER A 129 13.63 -1.50 -10.15
N LEU A 130 13.07 -1.40 -8.93
CA LEU A 130 11.61 -1.55 -8.76
C LEU A 130 10.86 -0.33 -9.32
N PRO A 131 9.74 -0.54 -10.02
CA PRO A 131 9.09 -1.83 -10.30
C PRO A 131 9.58 -2.53 -11.57
N TYR A 132 10.45 -1.91 -12.37
CA TYR A 132 10.80 -2.33 -13.73
C TYR A 132 11.53 -3.67 -13.85
N ILE A 133 12.36 -4.06 -12.88
CA ILE A 133 13.09 -5.35 -12.92
C ILE A 133 12.15 -6.55 -13.04
N GLY A 134 10.92 -6.43 -12.55
CA GLY A 134 9.92 -7.48 -12.67
C GLY A 134 9.13 -7.46 -13.99
N TYR A 135 9.09 -6.34 -14.71
CA TYR A 135 8.31 -6.25 -15.94
C TYR A 135 8.87 -7.15 -17.04
N SER A 136 7.97 -7.83 -17.76
CA SER A 136 8.29 -8.83 -18.79
C SER A 136 9.41 -9.79 -18.32
N ASP A 137 10.43 -10.02 -19.14
CA ASP A 137 11.59 -10.85 -18.82
C ASP A 137 12.81 -10.02 -18.35
N ASN A 138 12.62 -8.81 -17.81
CA ASN A 138 13.72 -7.93 -17.37
C ASN A 138 14.64 -8.59 -16.35
N THR A 139 14.09 -9.37 -15.41
CA THR A 139 14.93 -10.13 -14.48
C THR A 139 15.76 -11.18 -15.21
N ARG A 140 15.17 -11.90 -16.17
CA ARG A 140 15.89 -12.93 -16.92
C ARG A 140 17.02 -12.30 -17.74
N LEU A 141 16.77 -11.15 -18.37
CA LEU A 141 17.79 -10.35 -19.03
C LEU A 141 18.93 -9.98 -18.05
N PHE A 142 18.59 -9.48 -16.86
CA PHE A 142 19.58 -9.13 -15.84
C PHE A 142 20.46 -10.32 -15.43
N ILE A 143 19.84 -11.46 -15.13
CA ILE A 143 20.57 -12.69 -14.77
C ILE A 143 21.49 -13.12 -15.91
N ASN A 144 20.99 -13.15 -17.15
CA ASN A 144 21.78 -13.56 -18.29
C ASN A 144 22.96 -12.60 -18.53
N LEU A 145 22.76 -11.29 -18.36
CA LEU A 145 23.83 -10.29 -18.44
C LEU A 145 24.91 -10.55 -17.39
N ILE A 146 24.53 -10.79 -16.12
CA ILE A 146 25.49 -11.04 -15.04
C ILE A 146 26.23 -12.37 -15.26
N CYS A 147 25.55 -13.46 -15.59
CA CYS A 147 26.21 -14.74 -15.89
C CYS A 147 27.18 -14.61 -17.06
N TRP A 148 26.77 -13.91 -18.14
CA TRP A 148 27.64 -13.68 -19.28
C TRP A 148 28.86 -12.83 -18.91
N LEU A 149 28.68 -11.76 -18.13
CA LEU A 149 29.80 -10.95 -17.65
C LEU A 149 30.76 -11.76 -16.77
N LEU A 150 30.27 -12.68 -15.94
CA LEU A 150 31.12 -13.48 -15.04
C LEU A 150 31.73 -14.72 -15.70
N ASP A 151 31.42 -14.98 -16.98
CA ASP A 151 31.73 -16.25 -17.66
C ASP A 151 31.23 -17.50 -16.93
N GLU A 152 30.09 -17.35 -16.25
CA GLU A 152 29.42 -18.42 -15.55
C GLU A 152 28.37 -19.08 -16.44
N LYS A 153 28.15 -20.38 -16.27
CA LYS A 153 27.07 -21.07 -17.00
C LYS A 153 25.73 -20.43 -16.66
N ILE A 154 24.93 -20.16 -17.70
CA ILE A 154 23.53 -19.76 -17.54
C ILE A 154 22.79 -20.98 -16.97
N ILE A 155 22.66 -21.03 -15.65
CA ILE A 155 21.77 -21.98 -15.00
C ILE A 155 20.35 -21.47 -15.30
N PRO A 156 19.50 -22.23 -16.02
CA PRO A 156 18.13 -21.83 -16.26
C PRO A 156 17.48 -21.67 -14.91
N PRO A 157 17.10 -20.44 -14.52
CA PRO A 157 16.54 -20.25 -13.22
C PRO A 157 15.15 -20.87 -13.30
N VAL A 158 14.86 -21.81 -12.39
CA VAL A 158 13.51 -22.32 -12.26
C VAL A 158 12.63 -21.09 -12.05
N LYS A 159 11.49 -20.97 -12.74
CA LYS A 159 10.61 -19.77 -12.65
C LYS A 159 10.24 -19.36 -11.21
N ARG A 160 10.45 -20.26 -10.24
CA ARG A 160 10.30 -20.08 -8.79
C ARG A 160 11.49 -19.39 -8.11
N ASP A 161 12.69 -19.49 -8.68
CA ASP A 161 13.96 -18.99 -8.13
C ASP A 161 14.41 -17.66 -8.75
N VAL A 162 13.83 -17.28 -9.90
CA VAL A 162 14.00 -15.97 -10.54
C VAL A 162 13.37 -14.88 -9.69
N VAL A 163 14.22 -14.23 -8.90
CA VAL A 163 13.94 -13.24 -7.83
C VAL A 163 13.44 -13.83 -6.51
N MET A 164 14.18 -14.78 -5.97
CA MET A 164 14.56 -14.68 -4.55
C MET A 164 15.82 -13.79 -4.43
N LEU A 165 15.72 -12.50 -4.79
CA LEU A 165 16.53 -11.49 -4.10
C LEU A 165 15.83 -11.19 -2.76
N GLN A 166 15.70 -12.24 -1.93
CA GLN A 166 15.64 -12.08 -0.49
C GLN A 166 16.90 -11.29 -0.13
N LYS A 167 16.74 -10.13 0.52
CA LYS A 167 17.81 -9.20 0.96
C LYS A 167 18.13 -8.01 0.04
N GLY A 168 17.20 -7.58 -0.83
CA GLY A 168 17.34 -6.31 -1.58
C GLY A 168 16.62 -5.09 -0.98
N SER A 169 15.67 -5.29 -0.06
CA SER A 169 15.01 -4.20 0.68
C SER A 169 14.96 -4.56 2.16
N SER A 170 16.04 -4.19 2.86
CA SER A 170 16.33 -4.37 4.28
C SER A 170 16.65 -5.80 4.77
N VAL A 171 17.82 -5.94 5.37
CA VAL A 171 18.27 -7.06 6.23
C VAL A 171 17.53 -6.99 7.58
N GLN A 172 16.26 -6.56 7.55
CA GLN A 172 15.49 -6.24 8.75
C GLN A 172 14.54 -7.39 9.04
N GLU A 173 14.89 -8.16 10.05
CA GLU A 173 14.00 -9.17 10.59
C GLU A 173 12.90 -8.47 11.39
N PHE A 174 11.66 -8.57 10.90
CA PHE A 174 10.51 -8.06 11.62
C PHE A 174 10.05 -9.10 12.64
N PRO A 175 9.71 -8.70 13.88
CA PRO A 175 9.02 -9.58 14.81
C PRO A 175 7.74 -10.12 14.18
N LYS A 176 7.47 -11.40 14.42
CA LYS A 176 6.31 -12.13 13.90
C LYS A 176 5.60 -12.80 15.07
N ARG A 177 4.27 -12.82 15.02
CA ARG A 177 3.38 -13.45 16.01
C ARG A 177 3.74 -13.07 17.44
N SER A 178 4.12 -11.81 17.60
CA SER A 178 4.61 -11.26 18.85
C SER A 178 3.66 -10.18 19.34
N ASP A 179 3.55 -10.06 20.66
CA ASP A 179 2.77 -9.01 21.28
C ASP A 179 3.50 -7.66 21.11
N LEU A 180 2.82 -6.68 20.51
CA LEU A 180 3.35 -5.35 20.24
C LEU A 180 3.86 -4.65 21.50
N ARG A 181 3.37 -5.02 22.69
CA ARG A 181 3.81 -4.46 23.98
C ARG A 181 5.24 -4.87 24.37
N PHE A 182 5.70 -6.02 23.87
CA PHE A 182 7.03 -6.57 24.21
C PHE A 182 8.05 -6.39 23.09
N ILE A 183 7.64 -5.79 21.97
CA ILE A 183 8.53 -5.44 20.88
C ILE A 183 9.10 -4.03 21.13
N PRO A 184 10.43 -3.83 21.13
CA PRO A 184 11.00 -2.49 21.18
C PRO A 184 10.76 -1.76 19.86
N GLY A 185 10.37 -0.49 19.91
CA GLY A 185 10.14 0.31 18.70
C GLY A 185 9.41 1.62 18.97
N ASN A 186 9.13 2.34 17.89
CA ASN A 186 8.41 3.62 17.92
C ASN A 186 6.88 3.46 17.77
N HIS A 187 6.39 2.23 17.84
CA HIS A 187 4.97 1.87 17.82
C HIS A 187 4.33 1.83 19.20
N LEU A 188 5.10 2.03 20.28
CA LEU A 188 4.61 2.02 21.65
C LEU A 188 4.92 3.34 22.36
N VAL A 189 3.91 3.93 22.99
CA VAL A 189 4.07 5.10 23.85
C VAL A 189 3.28 4.90 25.12
N THR A 190 3.96 4.97 26.25
CA THR A 190 3.32 4.89 27.57
C THR A 190 3.15 6.28 28.14
N LEU A 191 1.91 6.63 28.47
CA LEU A 191 1.56 7.82 29.23
C LEU A 191 1.54 7.44 30.71
N ASN A 192 2.23 8.22 31.54
CA ASN A 192 2.08 8.17 32.99
C ASN A 192 1.15 9.32 33.38
N PRO A 193 -0.15 9.06 33.62
CA PRO A 193 -1.10 10.14 33.86
C PRO A 193 -0.82 10.83 35.20
N ASP A 194 -0.86 12.15 35.19
CA ASP A 194 -0.74 13.00 36.37
C ASP A 194 -2.05 13.76 36.63
N LYS A 195 -2.05 14.59 37.67
CA LYS A 195 -3.22 15.41 38.02
C LYS A 195 -3.60 16.40 36.91
N ALA A 196 -2.65 16.84 36.09
CA ALA A 196 -2.93 17.77 35.00
C ALA A 196 -3.72 17.09 33.89
N ILE A 197 -3.38 15.85 33.52
CA ILE A 197 -4.13 15.06 32.53
C ILE A 197 -5.54 14.75 33.03
N VAL A 198 -5.69 14.36 34.30
CA VAL A 198 -7.03 14.13 34.89
C VAL A 198 -7.84 15.42 34.91
N GLY A 199 -7.23 16.56 35.28
CA GLY A 199 -7.86 17.86 35.23
C GLY A 199 -8.26 18.28 33.81
N LEU A 200 -7.45 17.96 32.80
CA LEU A 200 -7.75 18.21 31.40
C LEU A 200 -9.02 17.45 30.97
N LEU A 201 -9.13 16.16 31.30
CA LEU A 201 -10.30 15.33 30.99
C LEU A 201 -11.55 15.79 31.75
N ALA A 202 -11.40 16.14 33.04
CA ALA A 202 -12.48 16.67 33.85
C ALA A 202 -13.00 18.05 33.38
N SER A 203 -12.19 18.77 32.60
CA SER A 203 -12.53 20.09 32.07
C SER A 203 -13.24 20.07 30.70
N ILE A 204 -13.61 18.89 30.19
CA ILE A 204 -14.43 18.73 28.99
C ILE A 204 -15.85 19.21 29.30
N ARG A 205 -16.41 20.07 28.45
CA ARG A 205 -17.71 20.72 28.72
C ARG A 205 -18.83 20.28 27.79
N HIS A 206 -18.51 19.99 26.53
CA HIS A 206 -19.51 19.66 25.52
C HIS A 206 -19.84 18.16 25.52
N ASP A 207 -21.11 17.84 25.25
CA ASP A 207 -21.57 16.46 25.10
C ASP A 207 -21.29 15.96 23.66
N PRO A 208 -20.50 14.89 23.46
CA PRO A 208 -20.14 14.41 22.11
C PRO A 208 -21.33 13.96 21.27
N PHE A 209 -22.47 13.63 21.90
CA PHE A 209 -23.67 13.12 21.24
C PHE A 209 -24.70 14.22 20.94
N LYS A 210 -24.59 15.39 21.60
CA LYS A 210 -25.51 16.52 21.40
C LYS A 210 -24.83 17.74 20.76
N GLU A 211 -23.57 17.97 21.09
CA GLU A 211 -22.77 19.15 20.73
C GLU A 211 -21.49 18.73 19.99
N ARG A 212 -21.65 17.81 19.04
CA ARG A 212 -20.55 17.10 18.37
C ARG A 212 -19.41 18.00 17.89
N GLU A 213 -19.70 19.03 17.08
CA GLU A 213 -18.63 19.86 16.51
C GLU A 213 -17.92 20.71 17.57
N ALA A 214 -18.65 21.27 18.54
CA ALA A 214 -18.07 22.02 19.65
C ALA A 214 -17.20 21.13 20.55
N PHE A 215 -17.61 19.87 20.76
CA PHE A 215 -16.82 18.86 21.45
C PHE A 215 -15.53 18.52 20.72
N LEU A 216 -15.59 18.32 19.40
CA LEU A 216 -14.41 18.00 18.58
C LEU A 216 -13.42 19.17 18.54
N GLU A 217 -13.91 20.40 18.37
CA GLU A 217 -13.10 21.62 18.43
C GLU A 217 -12.43 21.76 19.81
N GLU A 218 -13.18 21.57 20.89
CA GLU A 218 -12.64 21.58 22.26
C GLU A 218 -11.51 20.53 22.42
N CYS A 219 -11.73 19.31 21.93
CA CYS A 219 -10.74 18.24 21.99
C CYS A 219 -9.50 18.54 21.15
N GLU A 220 -9.65 19.15 19.97
CA GLU A 220 -8.53 19.55 19.13
C GLU A 220 -7.61 20.54 19.86
N PHE A 221 -8.18 21.56 20.52
CA PHE A 221 -7.39 22.48 21.34
C PHE A 221 -6.75 21.81 22.56
N LYS A 222 -7.48 20.91 23.25
CA LYS A 222 -6.94 20.19 24.41
C LYS A 222 -5.83 19.21 24.05
N PHE A 223 -5.82 18.65 22.83
CA PHE A 223 -4.71 17.81 22.37
C PHE A 223 -3.37 18.55 22.50
N HIS A 224 -3.32 19.86 22.25
CA HIS A 224 -2.08 20.65 22.36
C HIS A 224 -1.54 20.78 23.80
N GLN A 225 -2.36 20.49 24.82
CA GLN A 225 -1.97 20.51 26.24
C GLN A 225 -1.41 19.16 26.71
N LEU A 226 -1.49 18.11 25.90
CA LEU A 226 -0.94 16.80 26.23
C LEU A 226 0.60 16.80 26.24
N PRO A 227 1.23 15.84 26.95
CA PRO A 227 2.69 15.72 26.97
C PRO A 227 3.29 15.67 25.56
N GLU A 228 4.40 16.38 25.38
CA GLU A 228 5.03 16.55 24.06
C GLU A 228 5.42 15.21 23.42
N GLN A 229 5.88 14.25 24.21
CA GLN A 229 6.23 12.91 23.74
C GLN A 229 5.04 12.23 23.03
N LEU A 230 3.85 12.26 23.65
CA LEU A 230 2.62 11.70 23.10
C LEU A 230 2.23 12.41 21.81
N ARG A 231 2.20 13.76 21.84
CA ARG A 231 1.84 14.56 20.66
C ARG A 231 2.78 14.29 19.49
N ARG A 232 4.09 14.25 19.73
CA ARG A 232 5.10 13.96 18.70
C ARG A 232 4.92 12.57 18.11
N ALA A 233 4.60 11.56 18.93
CA ALA A 233 4.41 10.20 18.43
C ALA A 233 3.22 10.11 17.48
N VAL A 234 2.06 10.67 17.87
CA VAL A 234 0.85 10.71 17.03
C VAL A 234 1.10 11.46 15.72
N ILE A 235 1.72 12.65 15.77
CA ILE A 235 2.02 13.46 14.57
C ILE A 235 3.03 12.76 13.65
N LYS A 236 4.06 12.11 14.20
CA LYS A 236 5.03 11.33 13.42
C LYS A 236 4.36 10.14 12.75
N PHE A 237 3.51 9.42 13.47
CA PHE A 237 2.75 8.29 12.95
C PHE A 237 1.80 8.72 11.83
N ARG A 238 1.06 9.83 12.00
CA ARG A 238 0.23 10.41 10.93
C ARG A 238 1.02 10.60 9.63
N ARG A 239 2.21 11.19 9.73
CA ARG A 239 3.02 11.61 8.57
C ARG A 239 3.72 10.44 7.86
N ARG A 240 4.22 9.47 8.60
CA ARG A 240 5.15 8.44 8.07
C ARG A 240 4.78 7.00 8.43
N SER A 241 3.74 6.80 9.24
CA SER A 241 3.45 5.54 9.89
C SER A 241 4.67 5.02 10.66
N ASN A 242 4.79 3.70 10.79
CA ASN A 242 5.98 3.02 11.27
C ASN A 242 6.10 1.62 10.63
N GLU A 243 7.03 0.81 11.11
CA GLU A 243 7.27 -0.55 10.62
C GLU A 243 6.09 -1.48 10.83
N PHE A 244 5.27 -1.22 11.86
CA PHE A 244 4.17 -2.06 12.28
C PHE A 244 2.82 -1.64 11.69
N GLY A 245 2.76 -0.48 11.04
CA GLY A 245 1.50 0.11 10.56
C GLY A 245 0.50 0.36 11.70
N ALA A 246 0.97 0.40 12.94
CA ALA A 246 0.16 0.59 14.13
C ALA A 246 0.91 1.35 15.23
N LEU A 247 0.18 2.12 16.04
CA LEU A 247 0.67 2.85 17.20
C LEU A 247 -0.20 2.50 18.41
N LEU A 248 0.42 1.97 19.45
CA LEU A 248 -0.19 1.64 20.73
C LEU A 248 0.15 2.72 21.75
N LEU A 249 -0.88 3.36 22.29
CA LEU A 249 -0.77 4.30 23.40
C LEU A 249 -1.27 3.60 24.67
N GLN A 250 -0.50 3.65 25.75
CA GLN A 250 -0.85 3.02 27.02
C GLN A 250 -1.03 4.06 28.13
N GLY A 251 -1.80 3.70 29.16
CA GLY A 251 -1.94 4.51 30.38
C GLY A 251 -2.89 5.69 30.22
N LEU A 252 -3.83 5.64 29.27
CA LEU A 252 -4.86 6.65 29.11
C LEU A 252 -5.92 6.49 30.23
N PRO A 253 -6.16 7.51 31.08
CA PRO A 253 -7.24 7.46 32.06
C PRO A 253 -8.59 7.30 31.37
N LEU A 254 -9.39 6.36 31.88
CA LEU A 254 -10.75 6.11 31.42
C LEU A 254 -11.77 6.72 32.38
N ASP A 255 -13.03 6.75 31.93
CA ASP A 255 -14.17 7.13 32.76
C ASP A 255 -14.13 6.42 34.13
N PRO A 256 -14.26 7.15 35.25
CA PRO A 256 -14.12 6.56 36.59
C PRO A 256 -15.11 5.43 36.88
N GLU A 257 -16.30 5.52 36.29
CA GLU A 257 -17.36 4.52 36.39
C GLU A 257 -17.81 4.12 34.99
N LEU A 258 -17.67 2.84 34.66
CA LEU A 258 -18.16 2.26 33.42
C LEU A 258 -19.42 1.43 33.67
N PRO A 259 -20.49 1.59 32.87
CA PRO A 259 -21.66 0.73 32.95
C PRO A 259 -21.31 -0.71 32.49
N ALA A 260 -22.31 -1.58 32.56
CA ALA A 260 -22.24 -2.90 31.94
C ALA A 260 -21.85 -2.77 30.45
N THR A 261 -21.04 -3.71 29.95
CA THR A 261 -20.66 -3.79 28.53
C THR A 261 -21.93 -3.74 27.66
N PRO A 262 -22.05 -2.76 26.75
CA PRO A 262 -23.25 -2.61 25.94
C PRO A 262 -23.54 -3.84 25.08
N THR A 263 -24.82 -4.15 24.91
CA THR A 263 -25.31 -5.22 24.00
C THR A 263 -25.84 -4.67 22.68
N ASP A 264 -25.76 -3.36 22.48
CA ASP A 264 -26.17 -2.65 21.27
C ASP A 264 -25.18 -1.52 20.92
N GLN A 265 -25.59 -0.64 20.00
CA GLN A 265 -24.76 0.45 19.48
C GLN A 265 -25.16 1.81 20.01
N ARG A 266 -26.06 1.88 20.99
CA ARG A 266 -26.45 3.15 21.57
C ARG A 266 -25.29 3.73 22.39
N PRO A 267 -25.21 5.06 22.51
CA PRO A 267 -24.32 5.69 23.47
C PRO A 267 -24.51 5.05 24.86
N PRO A 268 -23.43 4.60 25.51
CA PRO A 268 -23.51 4.03 26.84
C PRO A 268 -23.88 5.12 27.86
N ASP A 269 -24.60 4.74 28.92
CA ASP A 269 -24.93 5.65 30.02
C ASP A 269 -23.70 5.87 30.93
N LYS A 270 -22.76 6.69 30.45
CA LYS A 270 -21.56 7.11 31.19
C LYS A 270 -21.76 8.50 31.78
N LYS A 271 -21.22 8.72 32.98
CA LYS A 271 -21.24 10.02 33.67
C LYS A 271 -20.25 11.03 33.07
N THR A 272 -19.26 10.54 32.33
CA THR A 272 -18.21 11.33 31.70
C THR A 272 -17.98 10.86 30.26
N PHE A 273 -17.23 11.64 29.50
CA PHE A 273 -16.88 11.37 28.10
C PHE A 273 -15.37 11.17 27.90
N TRP A 274 -14.66 10.65 28.90
CA TRP A 274 -13.19 10.61 28.86
C TRP A 274 -12.68 9.73 27.73
N SER A 275 -13.32 8.58 27.51
CA SER A 275 -12.98 7.68 26.41
C SER A 275 -13.22 8.31 25.03
N GLU A 276 -14.34 9.02 24.83
CA GLU A 276 -14.62 9.77 23.60
C GLU A 276 -13.64 10.93 23.42
N SER A 277 -13.26 11.62 24.51
CA SER A 277 -12.29 12.71 24.47
C SER A 277 -10.91 12.23 24.05
N TRP A 278 -10.46 11.04 24.48
CA TRP A 278 -9.21 10.46 23.98
C TRP A 278 -9.28 10.16 22.49
N LEU A 279 -10.37 9.52 22.03
CA LEU A 279 -10.56 9.24 20.61
C LEU A 279 -10.63 10.53 19.77
N ALA A 280 -11.27 11.58 20.30
CA ALA A 280 -11.35 12.89 19.65
C ALA A 280 -10.01 13.63 19.62
N MET A 281 -9.34 13.79 20.75
CA MET A 281 -8.04 14.48 20.84
C MET A 281 -7.01 13.83 19.90
N ILE A 282 -6.92 12.51 19.93
CA ILE A 282 -5.97 11.75 19.11
C ILE A 282 -6.42 11.72 17.64
N GLY A 283 -7.72 11.54 17.38
CA GLY A 283 -8.28 11.51 16.04
C GLY A 283 -8.11 12.84 15.30
N GLN A 284 -8.37 13.97 15.95
CA GLN A 284 -8.17 15.32 15.39
C GLN A 284 -6.67 15.60 15.10
N ALA A 285 -5.77 15.01 15.89
CA ALA A 285 -4.33 15.12 15.61
C ALA A 285 -3.88 14.28 14.40
N LEU A 286 -4.57 13.17 14.14
CA LEU A 286 -4.36 12.29 12.97
C LEU A 286 -5.01 12.85 11.70
N GLY A 287 -6.10 13.60 11.83
CA GLY A 287 -6.91 14.14 10.73
C GLY A 287 -8.25 14.62 11.25
N ASP A 288 -9.34 14.11 10.70
CA ASP A 288 -10.71 14.42 11.07
C ASP A 288 -11.48 13.14 11.38
N LEU A 289 -12.23 13.13 12.50
CA LEU A 289 -13.15 12.03 12.77
C LEU A 289 -14.28 12.00 11.72
N ILE A 290 -14.65 10.79 11.31
CA ILE A 290 -15.70 10.53 10.33
C ILE A 290 -16.54 9.31 10.73
N GLY A 291 -17.83 9.35 10.43
CA GLY A 291 -18.75 8.22 10.53
C GLY A 291 -19.24 7.79 9.14
N TYR A 292 -19.72 6.56 9.02
CA TYR A 292 -20.28 6.04 7.78
C TYR A 292 -21.71 5.57 8.05
N SER A 293 -22.70 6.04 7.30
CA SER A 293 -24.11 5.73 7.56
C SER A 293 -24.40 4.23 7.56
N ILE A 294 -23.71 3.48 6.69
CA ILE A 294 -23.79 2.03 6.58
C ILE A 294 -23.22 1.28 7.79
N HIS A 295 -22.38 1.93 8.61
CA HIS A 295 -21.84 1.39 9.85
C HIS A 295 -22.39 2.15 11.05
N HIS A 296 -23.29 1.51 11.78
CA HIS A 296 -23.81 2.02 13.06
C HIS A 296 -24.47 3.41 12.93
N GLY A 297 -25.14 3.68 11.81
CA GLY A 297 -25.88 4.91 11.58
C GLY A 297 -25.01 6.17 11.53
N GLY A 298 -23.71 6.04 11.21
CA GLY A 298 -22.80 7.18 11.12
C GLY A 298 -22.26 7.68 12.46
N ALA A 299 -22.41 6.92 13.54
CA ALA A 299 -21.84 7.28 14.84
C ALA A 299 -20.30 7.43 14.76
N LEU A 300 -19.75 8.52 15.31
CA LEU A 300 -18.30 8.75 15.37
C LEU A 300 -17.60 7.83 16.38
N PHE A 301 -18.27 7.56 17.50
CA PHE A 301 -17.79 6.69 18.58
C PHE A 301 -18.69 5.46 18.63
N GLN A 302 -18.10 4.29 18.38
CA GLN A 302 -18.84 3.05 18.17
C GLN A 302 -18.41 1.99 19.19
N ASN A 303 -19.38 1.25 19.73
CA ASN A 303 -19.09 0.22 20.72
C ASN A 303 -18.74 -1.11 20.03
N ALA A 304 -17.51 -1.58 20.18
CA ALA A 304 -17.05 -2.87 19.72
C ALA A 304 -17.08 -3.90 20.88
N CYS A 305 -18.27 -4.47 21.10
CA CYS A 305 -18.59 -5.44 22.15
C CYS A 305 -19.15 -6.73 21.53
N PRO A 306 -18.99 -7.91 22.18
CA PRO A 306 -19.62 -9.13 21.70
C PRO A 306 -21.15 -9.07 21.79
N ILE A 307 -21.84 -9.49 20.73
CA ILE A 307 -23.30 -9.58 20.68
C ILE A 307 -23.67 -11.03 20.32
N LYS A 308 -24.43 -11.70 21.20
CA LYS A 308 -24.73 -13.14 21.11
C LYS A 308 -25.29 -13.58 19.76
N GLN A 309 -26.15 -12.76 19.15
CA GLN A 309 -26.75 -13.04 17.84
C GLN A 309 -25.74 -12.96 16.68
N GLN A 310 -24.56 -12.38 16.90
CA GLN A 310 -23.52 -12.16 15.90
C GLN A 310 -22.25 -12.98 16.16
N ASP A 311 -22.27 -13.94 17.09
CA ASP A 311 -21.10 -14.73 17.50
C ASP A 311 -20.29 -15.32 16.34
N TYR A 312 -20.99 -15.76 15.29
CA TYR A 312 -20.43 -16.42 14.10
C TYR A 312 -20.37 -15.53 12.86
N ALA A 313 -20.80 -14.26 12.96
CA ALA A 313 -20.75 -13.32 11.86
C ALA A 313 -19.30 -12.82 11.64
N GLN A 314 -18.95 -12.41 10.42
CA GLN A 314 -17.74 -11.62 10.18
C GLN A 314 -18.00 -10.15 10.52
N SER A 315 -18.15 -9.86 11.80
CA SER A 315 -18.40 -8.51 12.29
C SER A 315 -17.59 -8.19 13.54
N THR A 316 -17.52 -6.91 13.86
CA THR A 316 -16.91 -6.38 15.10
C THR A 316 -17.51 -7.01 16.38
N HIS A 317 -18.74 -7.52 16.33
CA HIS A 317 -19.46 -8.09 17.46
C HIS A 317 -19.32 -9.60 17.64
N SER A 318 -18.64 -10.26 16.71
CA SER A 318 -18.39 -11.69 16.79
C SER A 318 -17.49 -12.04 17.98
N SER A 319 -17.45 -13.31 18.34
CA SER A 319 -16.55 -13.85 19.38
C SER A 319 -16.11 -15.28 19.09
N LYS A 320 -16.98 -16.10 18.48
CA LYS A 320 -16.76 -17.53 18.20
C LYS A 320 -16.08 -17.83 16.86
N VAL A 321 -15.75 -16.81 16.09
CA VAL A 321 -15.01 -16.93 14.83
C VAL A 321 -13.83 -15.97 14.81
N PHE A 322 -12.77 -16.36 14.10
CA PHE A 322 -11.70 -15.44 13.76
C PHE A 322 -12.29 -14.34 12.89
N LEU A 323 -12.14 -13.08 13.34
CA LEU A 323 -12.46 -11.94 12.51
C LEU A 323 -11.34 -11.81 11.49
N ARG A 324 -11.69 -12.11 10.22
CA ARG A 324 -10.73 -12.27 9.13
C ARG A 324 -9.93 -11.00 8.86
N TRP A 325 -8.78 -11.19 8.23
CA TRP A 325 -7.91 -10.12 7.80
C TRP A 325 -8.63 -9.19 6.84
N HIS A 326 -8.65 -7.90 7.14
CA HIS A 326 -9.24 -6.92 6.25
C HIS A 326 -8.61 -5.54 6.41
N THR A 327 -8.65 -4.79 5.31
CA THR A 327 -8.62 -3.33 5.29
C THR A 327 -10.02 -2.85 5.67
N GLU A 328 -10.12 -1.96 6.64
CA GLU A 328 -11.39 -1.37 7.05
C GLU A 328 -12.02 -0.65 5.86
N MET A 329 -13.29 -0.95 5.56
CA MET A 329 -14.03 -0.32 4.47
C MET A 329 -13.29 -0.38 3.13
N VAL A 330 -12.65 -1.52 2.84
CA VAL A 330 -11.74 -1.78 1.72
C VAL A 330 -12.16 -1.16 0.36
N PHE A 331 -13.46 -1.00 0.08
CA PHE A 331 -13.98 -0.44 -1.18
C PHE A 331 -14.53 0.99 -1.08
N HIS A 332 -14.62 1.56 0.10
CA HIS A 332 -15.09 2.92 0.26
C HIS A 332 -14.03 3.86 -0.37
N PRO A 333 -14.38 4.73 -1.34
CA PRO A 333 -13.43 5.65 -1.97
C PRO A 333 -12.81 6.58 -0.93
N ALA A 334 -13.64 7.07 0.00
CA ALA A 334 -13.21 7.76 1.22
C ALA A 334 -13.14 6.81 2.44
N ARG A 335 -12.58 5.60 2.29
CA ARG A 335 -12.33 4.71 3.44
C ARG A 335 -11.45 5.41 4.48
N PRO A 336 -11.53 5.02 5.76
CA PRO A 336 -10.76 5.70 6.77
C PRO A 336 -9.26 5.46 6.56
N ASP A 337 -8.47 6.49 6.81
CA ASP A 337 -7.00 6.40 6.81
C ASP A 337 -6.49 5.74 8.09
N PHE A 338 -7.18 5.98 9.22
CA PHE A 338 -6.87 5.36 10.50
C PHE A 338 -8.11 4.76 11.18
N LEU A 339 -7.88 3.62 11.82
CA LEU A 339 -8.81 2.98 12.74
C LEU A 339 -8.26 3.16 14.16
N CYS A 340 -9.05 3.73 15.06
CA CYS A 340 -8.73 3.88 16.47
C CYS A 340 -9.56 2.91 17.31
N LEU A 341 -8.93 2.15 18.19
CA LEU A 341 -9.56 1.17 19.08
C LEU A 341 -9.08 1.42 20.52
N LEU A 342 -9.90 2.11 21.31
CA LEU A 342 -9.65 2.35 22.74
C LEU A 342 -10.29 1.23 23.57
N CYS A 343 -9.52 0.59 24.44
CA CYS A 343 -10.05 -0.42 25.33
C CYS A 343 -10.60 0.20 26.62
N LEU A 344 -11.89 -0.03 26.87
CA LEU A 344 -12.57 0.34 28.10
C LEU A 344 -12.60 -0.83 29.08
N ARG A 345 -12.82 -2.04 28.55
CA ARG A 345 -12.78 -3.30 29.31
C ARG A 345 -12.04 -4.36 28.49
N GLY A 346 -11.04 -4.99 29.10
CA GLY A 346 -10.30 -6.09 28.48
C GLY A 346 -11.13 -7.36 28.37
N ASP A 347 -10.66 -8.30 27.57
CA ASP A 347 -11.17 -9.67 27.63
C ASP A 347 -10.77 -10.31 28.96
N ARG A 348 -11.73 -10.92 29.66
CA ARG A 348 -11.54 -11.42 31.02
C ARG A 348 -10.56 -12.60 31.06
N ASP A 349 -10.58 -13.43 30.02
CA ASP A 349 -9.77 -14.64 29.94
C ASP A 349 -8.43 -14.36 29.22
N ASP A 350 -8.17 -13.10 28.81
CA ASP A 350 -6.98 -12.65 28.10
C ASP A 350 -6.67 -13.48 26.83
N GLU A 351 -7.70 -13.85 26.07
CA GLU A 351 -7.61 -14.64 24.83
C GLU A 351 -7.76 -13.78 23.56
N ALA A 352 -8.51 -12.67 23.65
CA ALA A 352 -8.82 -11.80 22.52
C ALA A 352 -7.61 -10.97 22.05
N GLU A 353 -6.91 -11.48 21.04
CA GLU A 353 -5.82 -10.83 20.33
C GLU A 353 -6.39 -9.95 19.21
N THR A 354 -6.17 -8.63 19.29
CA THR A 354 -6.32 -7.76 18.12
C THR A 354 -5.06 -7.88 17.30
N THR A 355 -5.18 -8.39 16.08
CA THR A 355 -4.04 -8.71 15.21
C THR A 355 -3.83 -7.64 14.15
N VAL A 356 -2.57 -7.39 13.78
CA VAL A 356 -2.18 -6.38 12.78
C VAL A 356 -1.04 -6.92 11.92
N ALA A 357 -1.14 -6.76 10.60
CA ALA A 357 -0.07 -7.10 9.66
C ALA A 357 0.29 -5.90 8.78
N SER A 358 1.51 -5.40 8.93
CA SER A 358 2.06 -4.27 8.20
C SER A 358 2.50 -4.65 6.80
N ILE A 359 2.25 -3.78 5.82
CA ILE A 359 2.77 -3.94 4.46
C ILE A 359 4.30 -4.05 4.45
N ARG A 360 5.01 -3.38 5.35
CA ARG A 360 6.48 -3.41 5.38
C ARG A 360 7.00 -4.81 5.76
N SER A 361 6.41 -5.44 6.78
CA SER A 361 6.71 -6.83 7.15
C SER A 361 6.26 -7.82 6.06
N ILE A 362 5.13 -7.55 5.41
CA ILE A 362 4.62 -8.38 4.32
C ILE A 362 5.57 -8.35 3.12
N LEU A 363 6.02 -7.18 2.69
CA LEU A 363 6.88 -7.04 1.53
C LEU A 363 8.19 -7.80 1.72
N ALA A 364 8.79 -7.77 2.92
CA ALA A 364 10.00 -8.53 3.23
C ALA A 364 9.90 -10.03 2.88
N GLU A 365 8.69 -10.61 2.86
CA GLU A 365 8.43 -12.03 2.59
C GLU A 365 7.84 -12.30 1.19
N ILE A 366 7.52 -11.27 0.40
CA ILE A 366 6.95 -11.41 -0.94
C ILE A 366 8.00 -11.12 -2.02
N PRO A 367 8.25 -12.05 -2.96
CA PRO A 367 9.13 -11.83 -4.10
C PRO A 367 8.72 -10.62 -4.95
N VAL A 368 9.71 -9.92 -5.49
CA VAL A 368 9.51 -8.72 -6.34
C VAL A 368 8.55 -8.99 -7.50
N SER A 369 8.69 -10.14 -8.17
CA SER A 369 7.82 -10.55 -9.28
C SER A 369 6.35 -10.63 -8.86
N MET A 370 6.07 -11.10 -7.64
CA MET A 370 4.71 -11.13 -7.10
C MET A 370 4.23 -9.75 -6.65
N ARG A 371 5.11 -8.90 -6.09
CA ARG A 371 4.77 -7.50 -5.74
C ARG A 371 4.28 -6.72 -6.97
N GLN A 372 4.89 -6.97 -8.12
CA GLN A 372 4.46 -6.38 -9.39
C GLN A 372 3.08 -6.86 -9.81
N VAL A 373 2.81 -8.18 -9.77
CA VAL A 373 1.47 -8.71 -10.06
C VAL A 373 0.45 -8.07 -9.13
N LEU A 374 0.75 -7.95 -7.83
CA LEU A 374 -0.08 -7.28 -6.84
C LEU A 374 -0.27 -5.77 -7.12
N SER A 375 0.63 -5.13 -7.88
CA SER A 375 0.55 -3.72 -8.26
C SER A 375 -0.23 -3.48 -9.57
N GLN A 376 -0.63 -4.55 -10.26
CA GLN A 376 -1.40 -4.47 -11.51
C GLN A 376 -2.91 -4.56 -11.24
N PRO A 377 -3.77 -3.96 -12.08
CA PRO A 377 -5.22 -4.09 -11.98
C PRO A 377 -5.67 -5.49 -12.43
N ARG A 378 -5.39 -6.51 -11.61
CA ARG A 378 -5.68 -7.94 -11.86
C ARG A 378 -6.52 -8.57 -10.74
N PHE A 379 -7.13 -7.73 -9.91
CA PHE A 379 -7.96 -8.15 -8.78
C PHE A 379 -9.32 -7.48 -8.86
N ARG A 380 -10.38 -8.27 -8.85
CA ARG A 380 -11.75 -7.82 -8.88
C ARG A 380 -12.21 -7.55 -7.45
N ALA A 381 -12.64 -6.32 -7.21
CA ALA A 381 -13.19 -5.85 -5.94
C ALA A 381 -14.70 -6.19 -5.83
N CYS A 382 -15.05 -7.27 -5.13
CA CYS A 382 -16.41 -7.68 -4.75
C CYS A 382 -16.95 -6.84 -3.58
N VAL A 383 -18.25 -6.58 -3.47
CA VAL A 383 -18.86 -5.76 -2.40
C VAL A 383 -19.52 -6.78 -1.52
N ASP A 384 -19.27 -6.69 -0.22
CA ASP A 384 -20.07 -7.44 0.74
C ASP A 384 -21.49 -6.85 0.74
N LEU A 385 -22.44 -7.60 0.19
CA LEU A 385 -23.85 -7.27 0.35
C LEU A 385 -24.35 -8.10 1.53
N SER A 386 -24.76 -7.41 2.58
CA SER A 386 -25.34 -7.99 3.79
C SER A 386 -26.54 -8.92 3.48
N PRO A 387 -27.04 -9.66 4.49
CA PRO A 387 -27.40 -11.07 4.42
C PRO A 387 -28.63 -11.33 3.54
N GLY A 388 -28.45 -11.43 2.23
CA GLY A 388 -29.58 -11.56 1.33
C GLY A 388 -29.18 -11.64 -0.15
N GLY A 389 -28.44 -12.68 -0.53
CA GLY A 389 -28.46 -13.16 -1.90
C GLY A 389 -27.31 -12.72 -2.81
N ASP A 390 -26.78 -13.73 -3.47
CA ASP A 390 -25.69 -13.79 -4.45
C ASP A 390 -25.69 -12.64 -5.49
N ASN A 391 -24.76 -11.69 -5.35
CA ASN A 391 -24.35 -10.77 -6.44
C ASN A 391 -22.81 -10.71 -6.58
N ARG A 392 -22.11 -11.83 -6.34
CA ARG A 392 -20.66 -11.92 -6.59
C ARG A 392 -20.30 -11.78 -8.08
N ARG A 393 -21.29 -11.80 -8.97
CA ARG A 393 -21.12 -11.89 -10.44
C ARG A 393 -21.29 -10.57 -11.21
N GLU A 394 -21.59 -9.44 -10.58
CA GLU A 394 -21.62 -8.15 -11.29
C GLU A 394 -20.20 -7.66 -11.63
N ALA A 395 -19.95 -7.28 -12.89
CA ALA A 395 -18.65 -6.85 -13.37
C ALA A 395 -18.14 -5.61 -12.61
N ARG A 396 -17.08 -5.77 -11.83
CA ARG A 396 -16.45 -4.74 -10.98
C ARG A 396 -15.10 -4.31 -11.55
N PRO A 397 -14.64 -3.09 -11.24
CA PRO A 397 -13.34 -2.63 -11.71
C PRO A 397 -12.24 -3.57 -11.21
N LEU A 398 -11.28 -3.83 -12.10
CA LEU A 398 -10.03 -4.44 -11.70
C LEU A 398 -9.19 -3.37 -11.01
N VAL A 399 -8.72 -3.70 -9.82
CA VAL A 399 -7.91 -2.84 -8.97
C VAL A 399 -6.58 -3.52 -8.67
N PRO A 400 -5.51 -2.76 -8.42
CA PRO A 400 -4.31 -3.31 -7.82
C PRO A 400 -4.50 -3.50 -6.30
N ILE A 401 -3.78 -4.45 -5.73
CA ILE A 401 -3.67 -4.64 -4.27
C ILE A 401 -2.67 -3.63 -3.69
N LEU A 402 -1.53 -3.42 -4.37
CA LEU A 402 -0.50 -2.47 -4.00
C LEU A 402 -0.63 -1.18 -4.82
N SER A 403 -0.49 -0.04 -4.19
CA SER A 403 -0.57 1.27 -4.85
C SER A 403 0.46 2.26 -4.28
N GLY A 404 0.74 3.32 -5.03
CA GLY A 404 1.74 4.32 -4.63
C GLY A 404 3.17 3.91 -4.99
N GLN A 405 4.13 4.22 -4.11
CA GLN A 405 5.55 3.98 -4.36
C GLN A 405 5.91 2.50 -4.23
N ALA A 406 6.73 1.97 -5.14
CA ALA A 406 7.04 0.54 -5.20
C ALA A 406 7.76 -0.01 -3.94
N TYR A 407 8.52 0.83 -3.23
CA TYR A 407 9.28 0.45 -2.03
C TYR A 407 8.56 0.74 -0.70
N ASP A 408 7.55 1.61 -0.69
CA ASP A 408 6.68 1.89 0.48
C ASP A 408 5.23 2.06 -0.01
N PRO A 409 4.61 1.00 -0.56
CA PRO A 409 3.28 1.09 -1.12
C PRO A 409 2.23 1.17 -0.02
N PHE A 410 1.08 1.73 -0.38
CA PHE A 410 -0.17 1.43 0.31
C PHE A 410 -0.69 0.08 -0.17
N PHE A 411 -1.48 -0.59 0.66
CA PHE A 411 -2.15 -1.81 0.24
C PHE A 411 -3.57 -1.93 0.75
N THR A 412 -4.36 -2.64 -0.04
CA THR A 412 -5.78 -2.89 0.19
C THR A 412 -5.98 -4.39 0.09
N PHE A 413 -6.42 -5.03 1.17
CA PHE A 413 -6.53 -6.47 1.21
C PHE A 413 -7.77 -6.91 1.99
N ASP A 414 -8.57 -7.73 1.32
CA ASP A 414 -9.70 -8.45 1.91
C ASP A 414 -9.83 -9.77 1.12
N PRO A 415 -9.54 -10.93 1.72
CA PRO A 415 -9.55 -12.20 1.02
C PRO A 415 -10.95 -12.72 0.68
N GLU A 416 -12.00 -12.12 1.26
CA GLU A 416 -13.38 -12.50 0.95
C GLU A 416 -13.97 -11.64 -0.16
N LEU A 417 -13.50 -10.41 -0.25
CA LEU A 417 -14.06 -9.41 -1.12
C LEU A 417 -13.15 -9.06 -2.29
N ILE A 418 -11.94 -9.62 -2.38
CA ILE A 418 -11.05 -9.42 -3.52
C ILE A 418 -10.73 -10.76 -4.19
N GLU A 419 -11.02 -10.82 -5.49
CA GLU A 419 -10.82 -12.02 -6.31
C GLU A 419 -9.77 -11.79 -7.40
N PRO A 420 -8.69 -12.59 -7.46
CA PRO A 420 -7.76 -12.55 -8.59
C PRO A 420 -8.44 -13.04 -9.87
N VAL A 421 -8.08 -12.48 -11.04
CA VAL A 421 -8.77 -12.79 -12.31
C VAL A 421 -8.01 -13.71 -13.26
N ASP A 422 -6.80 -14.12 -12.90
CA ASP A 422 -5.97 -15.04 -13.67
C ASP A 422 -4.99 -15.82 -12.79
N ARG A 423 -4.23 -16.74 -13.40
CA ARG A 423 -3.34 -17.67 -12.69
C ARG A 423 -2.20 -16.97 -11.94
N GLU A 424 -1.60 -15.92 -12.49
CA GLU A 424 -0.47 -15.25 -11.83
C GLU A 424 -0.97 -14.40 -10.66
N ALA A 425 -2.10 -13.70 -10.86
CA ALA A 425 -2.79 -12.97 -9.80
C ALA A 425 -3.20 -13.91 -8.66
N GLU A 426 -3.73 -15.09 -8.97
CA GLU A 426 -4.09 -16.12 -7.97
C GLU A 426 -2.89 -16.58 -7.15
N LEU A 427 -1.75 -16.85 -7.80
CA LEU A 427 -0.52 -17.25 -7.11
C LEU A 427 0.01 -16.12 -6.20
N ALA A 428 0.02 -14.88 -6.69
CA ALA A 428 0.48 -13.73 -5.92
C ALA A 428 -0.45 -13.42 -4.73
N PHE A 429 -1.77 -13.48 -4.94
CA PHE A 429 -2.77 -13.26 -3.89
C PHE A 429 -2.70 -14.33 -2.81
N ARG A 430 -2.54 -15.60 -3.20
CA ARG A 430 -2.35 -16.70 -2.26
C ARG A 430 -1.08 -16.51 -1.42
N ARG A 431 0.04 -16.16 -2.06
CA ARG A 431 1.29 -15.85 -1.34
C ARG A 431 1.10 -14.69 -0.38
N LEU A 432 0.40 -13.62 -0.78
CA LEU A 432 0.08 -12.49 0.10
C LEU A 432 -0.73 -12.95 1.31
N ARG A 433 -1.82 -13.69 1.09
CA ARG A 433 -2.67 -14.22 2.17
C ARG A 433 -1.87 -15.08 3.15
N ASP A 434 -1.05 -15.99 2.64
CA ASP A 434 -0.24 -16.87 3.49
C ASP A 434 0.82 -16.06 4.27
N THR A 435 1.37 -15.02 3.64
CA THR A 435 2.31 -14.09 4.27
C THR A 435 1.67 -13.28 5.39
N VAL A 436 0.47 -12.74 5.20
CA VAL A 436 -0.28 -12.02 6.24
C VAL A 436 -0.48 -12.90 7.48
N ASN A 437 -0.84 -14.18 7.30
CA ASN A 437 -0.98 -15.17 8.38
C ASN A 437 0.36 -15.57 9.04
N TYR A 438 1.48 -15.25 8.41
CA TYR A 438 2.82 -15.58 8.90
C TYR A 438 3.46 -14.41 9.66
N VAL A 439 3.32 -13.17 9.16
CA VAL A 439 4.08 -12.00 9.65
C VAL A 439 3.34 -11.13 10.66
N TYR A 440 2.06 -11.40 10.94
CA TYR A 440 1.27 -10.53 11.82
C TYR A 440 1.84 -10.42 13.23
N ASN A 441 1.59 -9.31 13.89
CA ASN A 441 1.76 -9.13 15.33
C ASN A 441 0.41 -8.88 15.98
N TYR A 442 0.33 -8.89 17.31
CA TYR A 442 -0.94 -8.73 18.00
C TYR A 442 -0.81 -7.88 19.25
N VAL A 443 -1.95 -7.50 19.82
CA VAL A 443 -2.05 -6.92 21.17
C VAL A 443 -3.30 -7.44 21.85
N LYS A 444 -3.15 -7.89 23.10
CA LYS A 444 -4.28 -8.17 23.99
C LYS A 444 -4.60 -6.90 24.78
N LEU A 445 -5.50 -6.10 24.22
CA LEU A 445 -5.79 -4.75 24.70
C LEU A 445 -6.30 -4.76 26.14
N ARG A 446 -5.68 -3.91 26.96
CA ARG A 446 -6.05 -3.65 28.37
C ARG A 446 -6.73 -2.30 28.52
N PRO A 447 -7.53 -2.10 29.58
CA PRO A 447 -8.18 -0.81 29.86
C PRO A 447 -7.17 0.35 29.81
N GLY A 448 -7.52 1.40 29.07
CA GLY A 448 -6.66 2.58 28.89
C GLY A 448 -5.59 2.43 27.81
N GLU A 449 -5.61 1.33 27.04
CA GLU A 449 -4.80 1.17 25.84
C GLU A 449 -5.59 1.56 24.58
N LEU A 450 -5.00 2.43 23.76
CA LEU A 450 -5.52 2.85 22.46
C LEU A 450 -4.61 2.30 21.36
N LEU A 451 -5.13 1.42 20.53
CA LEU A 451 -4.48 0.97 19.30
C LEU A 451 -4.96 1.82 18.12
N ILE A 452 -4.02 2.41 17.40
CA ILE A 452 -4.26 3.12 16.15
C ILE A 452 -3.67 2.28 15.03
N VAL A 453 -4.48 1.91 14.04
CA VAL A 453 -4.04 1.18 12.84
C VAL A 453 -4.03 2.13 11.66
N ASP A 454 -2.92 2.22 10.93
CA ASP A 454 -2.83 2.91 9.64
C ASP A 454 -3.45 2.01 8.57
N ASN A 455 -4.74 2.23 8.28
CA ASN A 455 -5.56 1.38 7.42
C ASN A 455 -5.09 1.35 5.95
N ARG A 456 -4.13 2.22 5.58
CA ARG A 456 -3.47 2.21 4.27
C ARG A 456 -2.24 1.31 4.23
N ARG A 457 -1.68 0.99 5.40
CA ARG A 457 -0.38 0.31 5.57
C ARG A 457 -0.46 -0.94 6.43
N ALA A 458 -1.58 -1.23 7.06
CA ALA A 458 -1.80 -2.47 7.77
C ALA A 458 -3.22 -3.01 7.54
N VAL A 459 -3.33 -4.33 7.54
CA VAL A 459 -4.60 -5.03 7.74
C VAL A 459 -4.71 -5.46 9.18
N HIS A 460 -5.92 -5.69 9.64
CA HIS A 460 -6.17 -6.13 11.00
C HIS A 460 -7.20 -7.25 11.06
N GLY A 461 -7.29 -7.87 12.22
CA GLY A 461 -8.22 -8.95 12.51
C GLY A 461 -8.36 -9.16 14.02
N ARG A 462 -9.02 -10.23 14.42
CA ARG A 462 -9.13 -10.60 15.83
C ARG A 462 -9.26 -12.10 16.02
N SER A 463 -8.58 -12.63 17.03
CA SER A 463 -8.77 -14.02 17.46
C SER A 463 -10.19 -14.31 17.95
N VAL A 464 -10.51 -15.61 18.01
CA VAL A 464 -11.63 -16.14 18.78
C VAL A 464 -11.38 -15.88 20.26
N PHE A 465 -12.43 -15.56 21.00
CA PHE A 465 -12.41 -15.45 22.46
C PHE A 465 -13.78 -15.81 23.04
N LYS A 466 -13.82 -16.12 24.32
CA LYS A 466 -15.06 -16.49 25.00
C LYS A 466 -15.79 -15.27 25.56
N ALA A 467 -16.99 -15.00 25.03
CA ALA A 467 -17.91 -14.00 25.59
C ALA A 467 -18.93 -14.65 26.56
N TYR A 468 -19.25 -13.93 27.63
CA TYR A 468 -20.10 -14.38 28.74
C TYR A 468 -21.49 -13.74 28.74
N TYR A 469 -21.66 -12.59 28.08
CA TYR A 469 -22.86 -11.76 27.98
C TYR A 469 -23.43 -11.36 29.35
N ASP A 470 -22.56 -11.18 30.35
CA ASP A 470 -22.89 -10.82 31.72
C ASP A 470 -22.67 -9.32 32.04
N GLY A 471 -22.42 -8.52 30.99
CA GLY A 471 -22.10 -7.10 31.12
C GLY A 471 -20.65 -6.82 31.53
N LYS A 472 -19.77 -7.83 31.58
CA LYS A 472 -18.34 -7.67 31.92
C LYS A 472 -17.40 -8.08 30.79
N ASP A 473 -17.95 -8.39 29.63
CA ASP A 473 -17.17 -8.76 28.45
C ASP A 473 -16.28 -7.63 27.94
N ARG A 474 -15.33 -8.02 27.08
CA ARG A 474 -14.48 -7.13 26.30
C ARG A 474 -15.28 -5.99 25.67
N TRP A 475 -14.84 -4.76 25.92
CA TRP A 475 -15.43 -3.54 25.40
C TRP A 475 -14.33 -2.64 24.84
N LEU A 476 -14.31 -2.48 23.52
CA LEU A 476 -13.56 -1.43 22.86
C LEU A 476 -14.50 -0.33 22.36
N GLN A 477 -14.04 0.91 22.35
CA GLN A 477 -14.64 1.98 21.56
C GLN A 477 -13.81 2.22 20.31
N ARG A 478 -14.50 2.33 19.18
CA ARG A 478 -13.93 2.52 17.85
C ARG A 478 -14.22 3.93 17.33
N ALA A 479 -13.24 4.53 16.68
CA ALA A 479 -13.42 5.73 15.87
C ALA A 479 -12.65 5.61 14.54
N TYR A 480 -13.17 6.25 13.50
CA TYR A 480 -12.53 6.33 12.19
C TYR A 480 -12.00 7.74 11.95
N VAL A 481 -10.88 7.84 11.24
CA VAL A 481 -10.24 9.11 10.91
C VAL A 481 -9.86 9.15 9.44
N VAL A 482 -10.11 10.27 8.79
CA VAL A 482 -9.58 10.62 7.46
C VAL A 482 -8.59 11.76 7.58
N CYS A 483 -7.52 11.74 6.77
CA CYS A 483 -6.50 12.80 6.77
C CYS A 483 -7.00 14.11 6.15
N ASP A 484 -8.00 14.02 5.28
CA ASP A 484 -8.60 15.14 4.57
C ASP A 484 -10.12 14.94 4.49
N LEU A 485 -10.86 15.58 5.41
CA LEU A 485 -12.32 15.55 5.40
C LEU A 485 -12.93 16.27 4.18
N ALA A 486 -12.25 17.28 3.64
CA ALA A 486 -12.76 18.03 2.50
C ALA A 486 -12.78 17.16 1.23
N ALA A 487 -11.85 16.21 1.09
CA ALA A 487 -11.86 15.21 0.02
C ALA A 487 -13.13 14.34 0.02
N THR A 488 -13.85 14.26 1.14
CA THR A 488 -15.11 13.51 1.29
C THR A 488 -16.36 14.35 1.07
N ASN A 489 -16.23 15.65 0.73
CA ASN A 489 -17.36 16.59 0.70
C ASN A 489 -18.48 16.20 -0.29
N GLU A 490 -18.15 15.58 -1.42
CA GLU A 490 -19.15 15.12 -2.39
C GLU A 490 -20.00 13.93 -1.89
N GLU A 491 -19.60 13.35 -0.76
CA GLU A 491 -20.14 12.13 -0.15
C GLU A 491 -20.86 12.40 1.18
N ARG A 492 -20.83 13.65 1.64
CA ARG A 492 -21.44 14.12 2.89
C ARG A 492 -22.61 15.04 2.57
N ASN A 493 -23.70 14.93 3.34
CA ASN A 493 -24.80 15.90 3.27
C ASN A 493 -24.41 17.15 4.06
N GLY A 494 -23.79 18.13 3.40
CA GLY A 494 -23.42 19.41 4.01
C GLY A 494 -22.19 19.36 4.92
N SER A 495 -22.23 20.02 6.08
CA SER A 495 -21.11 20.08 7.04
C SER A 495 -20.98 18.82 7.91
N GLU A 496 -21.87 17.83 7.74
CA GLU A 496 -21.90 16.66 8.60
C GLU A 496 -20.67 15.77 8.40
N ARG A 497 -20.09 15.27 9.51
CA ARG A 497 -18.98 14.30 9.51
C ARG A 497 -19.45 12.86 9.25
N ILE A 498 -20.57 12.70 8.54
CA ILE A 498 -21.16 11.41 8.19
C ILE A 498 -21.09 11.25 6.69
N ASN A 499 -20.40 10.21 6.24
CA ASN A 499 -20.39 9.81 4.85
C ASN A 499 -21.65 8.98 4.58
N ASP A 500 -22.56 9.58 3.81
CA ASP A 500 -23.88 9.02 3.53
C ASP A 500 -23.90 8.20 2.25
N THR A 501 -22.79 8.10 1.51
CA THR A 501 -22.74 7.49 0.18
C THR A 501 -23.40 6.12 0.15
N PRO A 502 -24.64 6.00 -0.38
CA PRO A 502 -25.30 4.72 -0.50
C PRO A 502 -24.58 3.92 -1.58
N TRP A 503 -24.39 2.62 -1.35
CA TRP A 503 -23.72 1.71 -2.29
C TRP A 503 -24.22 1.81 -3.75
N ARG A 504 -25.47 2.23 -3.99
CA ARG A 504 -26.06 2.44 -5.33
C ARG A 504 -25.36 3.53 -6.16
N HIS A 505 -24.69 4.50 -5.55
CA HIS A 505 -23.96 5.56 -6.28
C HIS A 505 -22.55 5.16 -6.74
N TYR A 506 -22.02 4.04 -6.24
CA TYR A 506 -20.75 3.46 -6.69
C TYR A 506 -20.84 2.98 -8.15
N ARG A 507 -22.02 2.47 -8.56
CA ARG A 507 -22.34 1.96 -9.91
C ARG A 507 -22.18 3.02 -11.01
N ASN A 508 -22.47 4.28 -10.68
CA ASN A 508 -22.44 5.39 -11.63
C ASN A 508 -21.10 6.15 -11.62
N ARG A 509 -20.37 6.20 -10.49
CA ARG A 509 -19.14 7.02 -10.39
C ARG A 509 -17.90 6.34 -10.96
N SER A 510 -17.71 5.03 -10.87
CA SER A 510 -16.57 4.36 -11.53
C SER A 510 -16.60 4.56 -13.05
N LEU A 511 -17.77 4.39 -13.68
CA LEU A 511 -17.99 4.68 -15.09
C LEU A 511 -17.98 6.18 -15.42
N ARG A 512 -18.59 7.05 -14.59
CA ARG A 512 -18.59 8.50 -14.84
C ARG A 512 -17.26 9.18 -14.58
N HIS A 513 -16.42 8.70 -13.66
CA HIS A 513 -15.10 9.27 -13.39
C HIS A 513 -14.09 8.84 -14.46
N ILE A 514 -14.21 7.61 -14.98
CA ILE A 514 -13.52 7.16 -16.20
C ILE A 514 -14.02 7.94 -17.43
N ALA A 515 -15.33 8.19 -17.56
CA ALA A 515 -15.89 8.92 -18.71
C ALA A 515 -15.71 10.46 -18.66
N ARG A 516 -15.61 11.07 -17.45
CA ARG A 516 -15.53 12.53 -17.28
C ARG A 516 -14.10 13.07 -17.18
N SER A 517 -13.11 12.26 -16.79
CA SER A 517 -11.73 12.76 -16.63
C SER A 517 -11.04 13.05 -17.97
N SER A 518 -11.38 12.34 -19.05
CA SER A 518 -10.75 12.61 -20.37
C SER A 518 -11.66 12.42 -21.59
N PHE A 519 -12.74 11.64 -21.51
CA PHE A 519 -13.41 11.14 -22.71
C PHE A 519 -14.35 12.18 -23.37
N ARG A 520 -15.21 12.86 -22.60
CA ARG A 520 -16.23 13.78 -23.16
C ARG A 520 -15.62 15.01 -23.85
N LYS A 521 -14.58 15.63 -23.25
CA LYS A 521 -13.85 16.78 -23.82
C LYS A 521 -13.02 16.40 -25.06
N VAL A 522 -12.67 15.13 -25.22
CA VAL A 522 -11.98 14.60 -26.40
C VAL A 522 -12.97 14.30 -27.52
N MET A 523 -14.16 13.77 -27.20
CA MET A 523 -15.20 13.45 -28.18
C MET A 523 -15.88 14.69 -28.79
N GLU A 524 -16.14 15.74 -27.99
CA GLU A 524 -16.71 17.01 -28.47
C GLU A 524 -15.75 17.75 -29.43
N ARG A 525 -14.45 17.42 -29.42
CA ARG A 525 -13.43 18.02 -30.31
C ARG A 525 -13.17 17.23 -31.59
N LEU A 526 -13.62 15.98 -31.71
CA LEU A 526 -13.25 15.09 -32.83
C LEU A 526 -14.30 15.02 -33.94
N SER A 527 -15.59 15.28 -33.67
CA SER A 527 -16.64 15.51 -34.70
C SER A 527 -18.01 15.63 -34.01
N PRO A 528 -18.82 16.67 -34.30
CA PRO A 528 -20.18 16.79 -33.73
C PRO A 528 -21.11 15.62 -34.08
N GLY A 529 -20.86 14.90 -35.18
CA GLY A 529 -21.71 13.80 -35.67
C GLY A 529 -21.37 12.41 -35.14
N PHE A 530 -20.42 12.28 -34.21
CA PHE A 530 -20.07 10.98 -33.59
C PHE A 530 -20.81 10.75 -32.26
N ALA A 531 -21.27 11.82 -31.60
CA ALA A 531 -21.99 11.75 -30.33
C ALA A 531 -23.40 11.14 -30.44
N GLU A 532 -24.06 11.27 -31.60
CA GLU A 532 -25.40 10.68 -31.83
C GLU A 532 -25.38 9.15 -31.98
N ARG A 533 -24.23 8.54 -32.27
CA ARG A 533 -24.12 7.10 -32.54
C ARG A 533 -23.86 6.23 -31.30
N ILE A 534 -23.54 6.84 -30.16
CA ILE A 534 -23.39 6.12 -28.89
C ILE A 534 -24.57 6.46 -27.98
N ALA A 535 -25.72 5.87 -28.29
CA ALA A 535 -26.87 5.87 -27.41
C ALA A 535 -26.63 4.90 -26.24
N LEU A 536 -25.95 5.36 -25.19
CA LEU A 536 -25.98 4.74 -23.87
C LEU A 536 -27.37 5.00 -23.27
N HIS A 537 -28.31 4.09 -23.51
CA HIS A 537 -29.59 4.06 -22.80
C HIS A 537 -29.38 3.64 -21.35
N VAL A 538 -29.24 4.62 -20.46
CA VAL A 538 -29.48 4.44 -19.03
C VAL A 538 -30.92 4.90 -18.79
N LYS A 539 -31.84 3.96 -18.57
CA LYS A 539 -33.18 4.28 -18.04
C LYS A 539 -33.07 4.52 -16.54
N ASP A 540 -33.81 5.53 -16.07
CA ASP A 540 -33.82 6.07 -14.71
C ASP A 540 -34.12 5.05 -13.60
#